data_AF-A0A837IJG0-F1
#
_entry.id   AF-A0A837IJG0-F1
#
_cell.length_a   1.000
_cell.length_b   1.000
_cell.length_c   1.000
_cell.angle_alpha   90.00
_cell.angle_beta   90.00
_cell.angle_gamma   90.00
#
_symmetry.space_group_name_H-M   'P 1'
#
loop_
_entity.id
_entity.type
_entity.pdbx_description
1 polymer ?
#
loop_
_entity_poly.entity_id
_entity_poly.type
_entity_poly.pdbx_seq_one_letter_code
_entity_poly.pdbx_strand_id
1 'polypeptide(L)'
;MSRKSKPQRKGFHPYIYRGFFRCGECGCFITTEQQKGHHYLRCTKRKNPCEQKYVREELITSQIQEEIKKVSLPLDWTQWMIAENAKDRQSEVQSSTLFVDSAKADISLLDSKIEKLMTAYLESALSLEEYRDTKSALVASKQLLKEKLLAFEQKANNRFELTEKFLKYNMELANEGTNEEKL
;
A
#
# COMPACT_ATOMS: atom_id res chain seq x y z
N MET A 1 11.67 -30.14 -37.14
CA MET A 1 10.78 -29.02 -36.78
C MET A 1 10.90 -28.74 -35.28
N SER A 2 11.67 -27.72 -34.89
CA SER A 2 11.71 -27.28 -33.48
C SER A 2 10.38 -26.61 -33.16
N ARG A 3 9.52 -27.28 -32.38
CA ARG A 3 8.33 -26.66 -31.80
C ARG A 3 8.83 -25.65 -30.76
N LYS A 4 9.05 -24.40 -31.17
CA LYS A 4 9.24 -23.29 -30.24
C LYS A 4 8.03 -23.27 -29.31
N SER A 5 8.23 -23.66 -28.04
CA SER A 5 7.20 -23.59 -27.02
C SER A 5 6.64 -22.17 -26.99
N LYS A 6 5.30 -22.02 -26.91
CA LYS A 6 4.68 -20.70 -26.78
C LYS A 6 5.34 -19.95 -25.61
N PRO A 7 5.67 -18.66 -25.76
CA PRO A 7 6.27 -17.87 -24.69
C PRO A 7 5.38 -17.95 -23.45
N GLN A 8 5.94 -18.48 -22.35
CA GLN A 8 5.22 -18.55 -21.09
C GLN A 8 5.15 -17.14 -20.50
N ARG A 9 3.94 -16.71 -20.14
CA ARG A 9 3.77 -15.45 -19.39
C ARG A 9 4.46 -15.62 -18.04
N LYS A 10 5.27 -14.63 -17.64
CA LYS A 10 5.85 -14.60 -16.30
C LYS A 10 4.72 -14.34 -15.30
N GLY A 11 4.57 -15.24 -14.33
CA GLY A 11 3.60 -15.12 -13.24
C GLY A 11 2.33 -15.94 -13.43
N PHE A 12 1.61 -16.11 -12.34
CA PHE A 12 0.35 -16.83 -12.33
C PHE A 12 -0.84 -15.87 -12.53
N HIS A 13 -1.96 -16.37 -13.05
CA HIS A 13 -3.20 -15.59 -13.15
C HIS A 13 -3.63 -15.04 -11.76
N PRO A 14 -4.12 -13.81 -11.62
CA PRO A 14 -4.45 -13.25 -10.30
C PRO A 14 -5.82 -13.73 -9.79
N TYR A 15 -5.92 -15.01 -9.41
CA TYR A 15 -7.15 -15.56 -8.79
C TYR A 15 -7.18 -15.25 -7.30
N ILE A 16 -8.30 -14.72 -6.82
CA ILE A 16 -8.49 -14.22 -5.44
C ILE A 16 -8.22 -15.33 -4.42
N TYR A 17 -8.80 -16.52 -4.62
CA TYR A 17 -8.76 -17.62 -3.66
C TYR A 17 -7.65 -18.66 -3.93
N ARG A 18 -6.63 -18.31 -4.72
CA ARG A 18 -5.56 -19.29 -5.02
C ARG A 18 -4.89 -19.75 -3.73
N GLY A 19 -4.87 -21.07 -3.53
CA GLY A 19 -4.16 -21.71 -2.42
C GLY A 19 -4.84 -21.54 -1.06
N PHE A 20 -6.02 -20.91 -1.03
CA PHE A 20 -6.74 -20.65 0.21
C PHE A 20 -7.52 -21.87 0.70
N PHE A 21 -8.15 -22.61 -0.22
CA PHE A 21 -9.05 -23.71 0.13
C PHE A 21 -8.43 -25.10 -0.10
N ARG A 22 -8.85 -26.03 0.76
CA ARG A 22 -8.62 -27.47 0.60
C ARG A 22 -9.98 -28.18 0.49
N CYS A 23 -10.02 -29.21 -0.33
CA CYS A 23 -11.19 -30.08 -0.45
C CYS A 23 -11.38 -30.86 0.85
N GLY A 24 -12.59 -30.81 1.42
CA GLY A 24 -12.93 -31.54 2.65
C GLY A 24 -12.93 -33.07 2.48
N GLU A 25 -13.19 -33.58 1.27
CA GLU A 25 -13.20 -35.04 1.01
C GLU A 25 -11.80 -35.62 0.82
N CYS A 26 -11.02 -35.09 -0.13
CA CYS A 26 -9.74 -35.68 -0.51
C CYS A 26 -8.50 -34.91 -0.03
N GLY A 27 -8.69 -33.76 0.62
CA GLY A 27 -7.61 -32.93 1.16
C GLY A 27 -6.73 -32.21 0.12
N CYS A 28 -7.00 -32.40 -1.18
CA CYS A 28 -6.29 -31.69 -2.25
C CYS A 28 -6.61 -30.19 -2.21
N PHE A 29 -5.66 -29.37 -2.68
CA PHE A 29 -5.92 -27.95 -2.90
C PHE A 29 -7.03 -27.74 -3.93
N ILE A 30 -7.87 -26.75 -3.66
CA ILE A 30 -8.83 -26.24 -4.62
C ILE A 30 -8.10 -25.31 -5.60
N THR A 31 -8.39 -25.50 -6.87
CA THR A 31 -7.85 -24.70 -7.98
C THR A 31 -8.96 -23.89 -8.62
N THR A 32 -8.61 -22.72 -9.14
CA THR A 32 -9.54 -21.87 -9.90
C THR A 32 -9.36 -22.09 -11.39
N GLU A 33 -10.48 -22.18 -12.11
CA GLU A 33 -10.54 -22.24 -13.57
C GLU A 33 -11.52 -21.17 -14.08
N GLN A 34 -11.19 -20.54 -15.21
CA GLN A 34 -12.07 -19.56 -15.84
C GLN A 34 -12.83 -20.21 -17.01
N GLN A 35 -14.16 -20.13 -16.98
CA GLN A 35 -15.03 -20.62 -18.04
C GLN A 35 -16.11 -19.59 -18.36
N LYS A 36 -16.25 -19.22 -19.64
CA LYS A 36 -17.27 -18.27 -20.15
C LYS A 36 -17.34 -16.97 -19.33
N GLY A 37 -16.18 -16.44 -18.92
CA GLY A 37 -16.09 -15.21 -18.13
C GLY A 37 -16.26 -15.38 -16.62
N HIS A 38 -16.67 -16.56 -16.12
CA HIS A 38 -16.80 -16.83 -14.69
C HIS A 38 -15.63 -17.63 -14.14
N HIS A 39 -15.31 -17.44 -12.86
CA HIS A 39 -14.33 -18.23 -12.12
C HIS A 39 -15.01 -19.35 -11.33
N TYR A 40 -14.48 -20.56 -11.46
CA TYR A 40 -14.96 -21.76 -10.80
C TYR A 40 -13.85 -22.34 -9.92
N LEU A 41 -14.18 -22.57 -8.66
CA LEU A 41 -13.37 -23.27 -7.68
C LEU A 41 -13.67 -24.76 -7.78
N ARG A 42 -12.63 -25.56 -8.03
CA ARG A 42 -12.75 -27.00 -8.22
C ARG A 42 -11.64 -27.77 -7.52
N CYS A 43 -11.99 -28.93 -7.01
CA CYS A 43 -11.01 -29.92 -6.61
C CYS A 43 -10.33 -30.53 -7.85
N THR A 44 -9.03 -30.84 -7.75
CA THR A 44 -8.30 -31.56 -8.80
C THR A 44 -8.63 -33.06 -8.85
N LYS A 45 -9.26 -33.60 -7.80
CA LYS A 45 -9.67 -35.02 -7.67
C LYS A 45 -8.51 -36.00 -7.90
N ARG A 46 -7.27 -35.59 -7.59
CA ARG A 46 -6.06 -36.35 -7.92
C ARG A 46 -5.69 -37.44 -6.91
N LYS A 47 -6.03 -37.26 -5.63
CA LYS A 47 -5.55 -38.15 -4.55
C LYS A 47 -6.42 -39.38 -4.37
N ASN A 48 -7.73 -39.20 -4.19
CA ASN A 48 -8.73 -40.25 -3.93
C ASN A 48 -10.01 -39.93 -4.73
N PRO A 49 -10.96 -40.89 -4.89
CA PRO A 49 -12.29 -40.59 -5.39
C PRO A 49 -12.91 -39.40 -4.64
N CYS A 50 -13.39 -38.42 -5.39
CA CYS A 50 -13.84 -37.13 -4.87
C CYS A 50 -15.06 -36.69 -5.68
N GLU A 51 -16.20 -36.56 -5.01
CA GLU A 51 -17.49 -36.25 -5.63
C GLU A 51 -17.83 -34.76 -5.56
N GLN A 52 -17.00 -33.97 -4.86
CA GLN A 52 -17.14 -32.52 -4.78
C GLN A 52 -17.39 -31.88 -6.16
N LYS A 53 -18.43 -31.05 -6.19
CA LYS A 53 -18.86 -30.28 -7.36
C LYS A 53 -18.04 -29.00 -7.49
N TYR A 54 -18.16 -28.36 -8.65
CA TYR A 54 -17.52 -27.08 -8.89
C TYR A 54 -18.41 -25.99 -8.33
N VAL A 55 -17.82 -24.97 -7.72
CA VAL A 55 -18.56 -23.84 -7.14
C VAL A 55 -18.08 -22.56 -7.80
N ARG A 56 -19.02 -21.64 -8.07
CA ARG A 56 -18.66 -20.32 -8.58
C ARG A 56 -17.94 -19.52 -7.50
N GLU A 57 -16.93 -18.77 -7.91
CA GLU A 57 -16.17 -17.86 -7.04
C GLU A 57 -17.11 -16.91 -6.30
N GLU A 58 -18.09 -16.33 -7.00
CA GLU A 58 -19.12 -15.42 -6.46
C GLU A 58 -19.88 -16.01 -5.24
N LEU A 59 -20.27 -17.30 -5.30
CA LEU A 59 -21.00 -17.95 -4.20
C LEU A 59 -20.12 -18.14 -2.96
N ILE A 60 -18.85 -18.50 -3.18
CA ILE A 60 -17.88 -18.61 -2.08
C ILE A 60 -17.60 -17.23 -1.48
N THR A 61 -17.48 -16.20 -2.32
CA THR A 61 -17.35 -14.81 -1.85
C THR A 61 -18.51 -14.42 -0.94
N SER A 62 -19.76 -14.69 -1.36
CA SER A 62 -20.94 -14.37 -0.56
C SER A 62 -20.96 -15.11 0.79
N GLN A 63 -20.62 -16.40 0.81
CA GLN A 63 -20.53 -17.16 2.08
C GLN A 63 -19.46 -16.61 3.01
N ILE A 64 -18.29 -16.24 2.48
CA ILE A 64 -17.23 -15.61 3.29
C ILE A 64 -17.71 -14.27 3.85
N GLN A 65 -18.38 -13.45 3.03
CA GLN A 65 -18.91 -12.16 3.46
C GLN A 65 -19.93 -12.33 4.59
N GLU A 66 -20.82 -13.31 4.51
CA GLU A 66 -21.79 -13.65 5.56
C GLU A 66 -21.10 -14.01 6.88
N GLU A 67 -20.06 -14.82 6.85
CA GLU A 67 -19.29 -15.15 8.07
C GLU A 67 -18.50 -13.96 8.61
N ILE A 68 -17.94 -13.11 7.74
CA ILE A 68 -17.22 -11.90 8.15
C ILE A 68 -18.18 -10.88 8.80
N LYS A 69 -19.43 -10.77 8.32
CA LYS A 69 -20.44 -9.87 8.90
C LYS A 69 -20.68 -10.16 10.39
N LYS A 70 -20.68 -11.43 10.79
CA LYS A 70 -20.89 -11.86 12.19
C LYS A 70 -19.81 -11.37 13.15
N VAL A 71 -18.62 -11.06 12.64
CA VAL A 71 -17.47 -10.57 13.41
C VAL A 71 -17.13 -9.12 13.09
N SER A 72 -18.07 -8.39 12.46
CA SER A 72 -17.88 -6.99 12.09
C SER A 72 -17.78 -6.07 13.32
N LEU A 73 -17.11 -4.94 13.13
CA LEU A 73 -16.92 -3.95 14.20
C LEU A 73 -18.24 -3.26 14.56
N PRO A 74 -18.53 -3.05 15.86
CA PRO A 74 -19.67 -2.24 16.28
C PRO A 74 -19.65 -0.84 15.64
N LEU A 75 -20.83 -0.30 15.35
CA LEU A 75 -20.97 0.98 14.65
C LEU A 75 -20.30 2.13 15.43
N ASP A 76 -20.53 2.21 16.74
CA ASP A 76 -19.97 3.25 17.60
C ASP A 76 -18.43 3.23 17.60
N TRP A 77 -17.84 2.03 17.60
CA TRP A 77 -16.39 1.87 17.55
C TRP A 77 -15.84 2.29 16.20
N THR A 78 -16.52 1.90 15.12
CA THR A 78 -16.12 2.24 13.75
C THR A 78 -16.16 3.75 13.54
N GLN A 79 -17.22 4.44 13.99
CA GLN A 79 -17.32 5.89 13.92
C GLN A 79 -16.23 6.60 14.72
N TRP A 80 -15.96 6.13 15.95
CA TRP A 80 -14.86 6.65 16.76
C TRP A 80 -13.51 6.45 16.09
N MET A 81 -13.23 5.26 15.55
CA MET A 81 -11.97 4.97 14.83
C MET A 81 -11.79 5.82 13.58
N ILE A 82 -12.86 6.12 12.83
CA ILE A 82 -12.79 7.03 11.67
C ILE A 82 -12.41 8.43 12.13
N ALA A 83 -13.06 8.93 13.19
CA ALA A 83 -12.76 10.26 13.73
C ALA A 83 -11.31 10.34 14.24
N GLU A 84 -10.83 9.30 14.92
CA GLU A 84 -9.47 9.26 15.44
C GLU A 84 -8.43 9.16 14.32
N ASN A 85 -8.66 8.31 13.30
CA ASN A 85 -7.80 8.21 12.12
C ASN A 85 -7.72 9.55 11.35
N ALA A 86 -8.79 10.35 11.36
CA ALA A 86 -8.79 11.70 10.77
C ALA A 86 -7.95 12.69 11.59
N LYS A 87 -8.01 12.64 12.93
CA LYS A 87 -7.14 13.46 13.80
C LYS A 87 -5.67 13.09 13.63
N ASP A 88 -5.35 11.80 13.62
CA ASP A 88 -3.99 11.30 13.41
C ASP A 88 -3.45 11.77 12.06
N ARG A 89 -4.28 11.68 11.00
CA ARG A 89 -3.92 12.21 9.67
C ARG A 89 -3.63 13.70 9.73
N GLN A 90 -4.44 14.48 10.42
CA GLN A 90 -4.23 15.92 10.53
C GLN A 90 -2.93 16.24 11.28
N SER A 91 -2.65 15.54 12.38
CA SER A 91 -1.40 15.68 13.14
C SER A 91 -0.18 15.30 12.30
N GLU A 92 -0.26 14.21 11.54
CA GLU A 92 0.81 13.78 10.64
C GLU A 92 1.03 14.79 9.50
N VAL A 93 -0.04 15.34 8.92
CA VAL A 93 0.08 16.39 7.89
C VAL A 93 0.74 17.63 8.49
N GLN A 94 0.37 18.05 9.70
CA GLN A 94 0.99 19.19 10.37
C GLN A 94 2.49 18.95 10.62
N SER A 95 2.86 17.81 11.22
CA SER A 95 4.27 17.48 11.47
C SER A 95 5.08 17.37 10.17
N SER A 96 4.47 16.80 9.13
CA SER A 96 5.03 16.71 7.79
C SER A 96 5.28 18.09 7.18
N THR A 97 4.33 19.01 7.29
CA THR A 97 4.49 20.37 6.76
C THR A 97 5.61 21.12 7.48
N LEU A 98 5.68 21.02 8.81
CA LEU A 98 6.77 21.63 9.60
C LEU A 98 8.14 21.08 9.19
N PHE A 99 8.24 19.77 9.00
CA PHE A 99 9.49 19.14 8.52
C PHE A 99 9.87 19.64 7.12
N VAL A 100 8.92 19.65 6.17
CA VAL A 100 9.15 20.13 4.80
C VAL A 100 9.60 21.59 4.79
N ASP A 101 8.95 22.44 5.58
CA ASP A 101 9.27 23.86 5.65
C ASP A 101 10.65 24.10 6.29
N SER A 102 10.99 23.36 7.36
CA SER A 102 12.34 23.42 7.95
C SER A 102 13.43 22.98 6.97
N ALA A 103 13.20 21.89 6.22
CA ALA A 103 14.17 21.37 5.27
C ALA A 103 14.35 22.33 4.08
N LYS A 104 13.27 23.00 3.63
CA LYS A 104 13.34 24.07 2.62
C LYS A 104 14.11 25.29 3.13
N ALA A 105 13.89 25.69 4.38
CA ALA A 105 14.64 26.78 5.01
C ALA A 105 16.14 26.45 5.10
N ASP A 106 16.50 25.24 5.50
CA ASP A 106 17.89 24.79 5.55
C ASP A 106 18.55 24.76 4.17
N ILE A 107 17.82 24.32 3.13
CA ILE A 107 18.30 24.37 1.74
C ILE A 107 18.56 25.81 1.31
N SER A 108 17.65 26.74 1.60
CA SER A 108 17.83 28.16 1.29
C SER A 108 19.02 28.77 2.04
N LEU A 109 19.22 28.39 3.30
CA LEU A 109 20.37 28.81 4.08
C LEU A 109 21.68 28.28 3.49
N LEU A 110 21.73 27.02 3.05
CA LEU A 110 22.89 26.46 2.34
C LEU A 110 23.15 27.19 1.02
N ASP A 111 22.12 27.58 0.29
CA ASP A 111 22.26 28.37 -0.94
C ASP A 111 22.88 29.74 -0.67
N SER A 112 22.40 30.44 0.36
CA SER A 112 23.00 31.71 0.77
C SER A 112 24.48 31.58 1.20
N LYS A 113 24.85 30.45 1.81
CA LYS A 113 26.25 30.16 2.18
C LYS A 113 27.12 29.91 0.96
N ILE A 114 26.60 29.20 -0.05
CA ILE A 114 27.31 28.95 -1.32
C ILE A 114 27.53 30.26 -2.09
N GLU A 115 26.53 31.15 -2.11
CA GLU A 115 26.67 32.48 -2.73
C GLU A 115 27.73 33.32 -2.02
N LYS A 116 27.68 33.41 -0.68
CA LYS A 116 28.71 34.11 0.11
C LYS A 116 30.11 33.53 -0.09
N LEU A 117 30.23 32.21 -0.20
CA LEU A 117 31.48 31.53 -0.48
C LEU A 117 32.05 31.93 -1.85
N MET A 118 31.19 32.10 -2.87
CA MET A 118 31.61 32.62 -4.18
C MET A 118 32.14 34.05 -4.06
N THR A 119 31.46 34.93 -3.33
CA THR A 119 31.91 36.32 -3.13
C THR A 119 33.27 36.36 -2.42
N ALA A 120 33.45 35.59 -1.34
CA ALA A 120 34.72 35.53 -0.60
C ALA A 120 35.90 35.03 -1.46
N TYR A 121 35.65 34.07 -2.36
CA TYR A 121 36.66 33.63 -3.31
C TYR A 121 37.01 34.72 -4.35
N LEU A 122 36.01 35.45 -4.87
CA LEU A 122 36.23 36.55 -5.81
C LEU A 122 37.01 37.71 -5.19
N GLU A 123 36.80 37.97 -3.88
CA GLU A 123 37.56 38.95 -3.10
C GLU A 123 38.97 38.46 -2.71
N SER A 124 39.39 37.28 -3.20
CA SER A 124 40.68 36.66 -2.89
C SER A 124 40.91 36.39 -1.40
N ALA A 125 39.84 36.27 -0.61
CA ALA A 125 39.90 35.99 0.83
C ALA A 125 40.13 34.50 1.15
N LEU A 126 40.07 33.62 0.13
CA LEU A 126 40.20 32.17 0.26
C LEU A 126 41.12 31.62 -0.83
N SER A 127 41.86 30.56 -0.50
CA SER A 127 42.56 29.78 -1.52
C SER A 127 41.59 28.95 -2.37
N LEU A 128 42.03 28.54 -3.56
CA LEU A 128 41.24 27.69 -4.46
C LEU A 128 40.90 26.32 -3.83
N GLU A 129 41.79 25.80 -2.99
CA GLU A 129 41.62 24.51 -2.32
C GLU A 129 40.55 24.61 -1.22
N GLU A 130 40.64 25.61 -0.35
CA GLU A 130 39.63 25.89 0.68
C GLU A 130 38.25 26.15 0.08
N TYR A 131 38.17 26.89 -1.04
CA TYR A 131 36.92 27.10 -1.77
C TYR A 131 36.31 25.79 -2.28
N ARG A 132 37.13 24.91 -2.88
CA ARG A 132 36.65 23.64 -3.44
C ARG A 132 36.13 22.70 -2.35
N ASP A 133 36.87 22.57 -1.25
CA ASP A 133 36.52 21.69 -0.15
C ASP A 133 35.23 22.14 0.55
N THR A 134 35.14 23.43 0.87
CA THR A 134 33.94 24.01 1.51
C THR A 134 32.72 23.94 0.60
N LYS A 135 32.88 24.23 -0.71
CA LYS A 135 31.80 24.10 -1.69
C LYS A 135 31.31 22.66 -1.81
N SER A 136 32.22 21.70 -1.89
CA SER A 136 31.89 20.27 -1.97
C SER A 136 31.05 19.84 -0.77
N ALA A 137 31.45 20.20 0.44
CA ALA A 137 30.73 19.88 1.67
C ALA A 137 29.31 20.50 1.72
N LEU A 138 29.17 21.77 1.33
CA LEU A 138 27.87 22.46 1.29
C LEU A 138 26.93 21.86 0.25
N VAL A 139 27.45 21.54 -0.95
CA VAL A 139 26.67 20.91 -2.03
C VAL A 139 26.24 19.50 -1.64
N ALA A 140 27.12 18.70 -1.04
CA ALA A 140 26.78 17.37 -0.55
C ALA A 140 25.67 17.43 0.52
N SER A 141 25.76 18.37 1.47
CA SER A 141 24.73 18.57 2.50
C SER A 141 23.38 18.99 1.90
N LYS A 142 23.40 19.89 0.90
CA LYS A 142 22.20 20.31 0.17
C LYS A 142 21.56 19.13 -0.57
N GLN A 143 22.38 18.32 -1.24
CA GLN A 143 21.90 17.16 -1.98
C GLN A 143 21.26 16.12 -1.05
N LEU A 144 21.87 15.87 0.11
CA LEU A 144 21.33 14.97 1.13
C LEU A 144 19.96 15.44 1.65
N LEU A 145 19.79 16.75 1.90
CA LEU A 145 18.48 17.31 2.29
C LEU A 145 17.42 17.17 1.18
N LYS A 146 17.80 17.38 -0.08
CA LYS A 146 16.90 17.17 -1.23
C LYS A 146 16.45 15.71 -1.35
N GLU A 147 17.38 14.77 -1.19
CA GLU A 147 17.07 13.34 -1.21
C GLU A 147 16.15 12.94 -0.07
N LYS A 148 16.37 13.49 1.14
CA LYS A 148 15.45 13.30 2.28
C LYS A 148 14.05 13.80 1.98
N LEU A 149 13.90 14.98 1.36
CA LEU A 149 12.60 15.51 0.95
C LEU A 149 11.91 14.60 -0.07
N LEU A 150 12.61 14.17 -1.12
CA LEU A 150 12.05 13.26 -2.13
C LEU A 150 11.63 11.92 -1.53
N ALA A 151 12.44 11.35 -0.64
CA ALA A 151 12.12 10.10 0.03
C ALA A 151 10.91 10.23 0.98
N PHE A 152 10.71 11.42 1.55
CA PHE A 152 9.57 11.72 2.42
C PHE A 152 8.27 11.83 1.61
N GLU A 153 8.28 12.54 0.49
CA GLU A 153 7.13 12.66 -0.42
C GLU A 153 6.65 11.30 -0.94
N GLN A 154 7.59 10.40 -1.26
CA GLN A 154 7.26 9.04 -1.74
C GLN A 154 6.65 8.14 -0.67
N LYS A 155 6.87 8.42 0.62
CA LYS A 155 6.35 7.61 1.74
C LYS A 155 4.99 8.10 2.26
N ALA A 156 4.51 9.24 1.79
CA ALA A 156 3.34 9.89 2.37
C ALA A 156 2.02 9.15 2.05
N ASN A 157 1.26 8.88 3.12
CA ASN A 157 -0.21 8.86 3.19
C ASN A 157 -1.04 7.66 2.73
N ASN A 158 -0.48 6.57 2.20
CA ASN A 158 -1.33 5.43 1.81
C ASN A 158 -2.01 4.73 3.02
N ARG A 159 -1.38 4.73 4.21
CA ARG A 159 -1.93 4.01 5.37
C ARG A 159 -3.29 4.55 5.82
N PHE A 160 -3.45 5.87 5.92
CA PHE A 160 -4.69 6.47 6.41
C PHE A 160 -5.87 6.20 5.48
N GLU A 161 -5.65 6.23 4.15
CA GLU A 161 -6.67 5.90 3.15
C GLU A 161 -7.07 4.43 3.18
N LEU A 162 -6.09 3.52 3.35
CA LEU A 162 -6.36 2.09 3.51
C LEU A 162 -7.17 1.80 4.77
N THR A 163 -6.81 2.41 5.90
CA THR A 163 -7.56 2.30 7.16
C THR A 163 -8.97 2.85 7.01
N GLU A 164 -9.13 4.02 6.39
CA GLU A 164 -10.44 4.64 6.18
C GLU A 164 -11.34 3.76 5.29
N LYS A 165 -10.80 3.19 4.21
CA LYS A 165 -11.53 2.24 3.36
C LYS A 165 -11.98 1.00 4.14
N PHE A 166 -11.09 0.44 4.95
CA PHE A 166 -11.41 -0.72 5.79
C PHE A 166 -12.52 -0.41 6.80
N LEU A 167 -12.46 0.74 7.48
CA LEU A 167 -13.47 1.15 8.46
C LEU A 167 -14.81 1.45 7.79
N LYS A 168 -14.82 2.14 6.65
CA LYS A 168 -16.04 2.39 5.86
C LYS A 168 -16.72 1.10 5.41
N TYR A 169 -15.93 0.11 4.97
CA TYR A 169 -16.48 -1.20 4.61
C TYR A 169 -17.14 -1.89 5.81
N ASN A 170 -16.52 -1.84 7.00
CA ASN A 170 -17.15 -2.38 8.22
C ASN A 170 -18.46 -1.64 8.58
N MET A 171 -18.52 -0.34 8.36
CA MET A 171 -19.73 0.45 8.58
C MET A 171 -20.87 0.05 7.63
N GLU A 172 -20.56 -0.22 6.35
CA GLU A 172 -21.53 -0.75 5.38
C GLU A 172 -22.06 -2.13 5.82
N LEU A 173 -21.16 -3.03 6.24
CA LEU A 173 -21.55 -4.36 6.73
C LEU A 173 -22.44 -4.31 7.99
N ALA A 174 -22.14 -3.41 8.93
CA ALA A 174 -22.93 -3.25 10.15
C ALA A 174 -24.36 -2.72 9.85
N ASN A 175 -24.47 -1.77 8.91
CA ASN A 175 -25.77 -1.21 8.50
C ASN A 175 -26.65 -2.23 7.76
N GLU A 176 -26.05 -3.14 6.97
CA GLU A 176 -26.78 -4.22 6.32
C GLU A 176 -27.34 -5.23 7.32
N GLY A 177 -26.58 -5.60 8.37
CA GLY A 177 -27.04 -6.52 9.42
C GLY A 177 -28.21 -5.97 10.25
N THR A 178 -28.21 -4.67 10.57
CA THR A 178 -29.31 -4.04 11.32
C THR A 178 -30.64 -3.94 10.57
N ASN A 179 -30.64 -4.08 9.24
CA ASN A 179 -31.86 -4.07 8.45
C ASN A 179 -32.50 -5.46 8.36
N GLU A 180 -31.72 -6.54 8.44
CA GLU A 180 -32.23 -7.92 8.41
C GLU A 180 -32.80 -8.34 9.78
N GLU A 181 -32.29 -7.81 10.90
CA GLU A 181 -32.83 -8.07 12.25
C GLU A 181 -34.15 -7.32 12.56
N LYS A 182 -34.67 -6.50 11.63
CA LYS A 182 -35.92 -5.73 11.78
C LYS A 182 -37.09 -6.21 10.91
N LEU A 183 -36.97 -7.39 10.29
CA LEU A 183 -38.03 -8.09 9.56
C LEU A 183 -38.45 -9.36 10.29
#